data_AF-A0A077ZDC0-F1
#
_entry.id   AF-A0A077ZDC0-F1
#
_cell.length_a   1.000
_cell.length_b   1.000
_cell.length_c   1.000
_cell.angle_alpha   90.00
_cell.angle_beta   90.00
_cell.angle_gamma   90.00
#
_symmetry.space_group_name_H-M   'P 1'
#
loop_
_entity.id
_entity.type
_entity.pdbx_description
1 polymer ?
#
loop_
_entity_poly.entity_id
_entity_poly.type
_entity_poly.pdbx_seq_one_letter_code
_entity_poly.pdbx_strand_id
1 'polypeptide(L)'
;MLPKILGEIGPIPEPPVPLTPEQSAELDLILGSKLEYLGLGSYSPPGLVQILLNYMHESFALPWWAAIVACMFSIAFFVDPMFSFLILGTTTMRLLTSPVVVYSQRNAAAMGDFTKGMAKINERLADAKKRRDKFTEELIMMELQEYLQASKGARLYVRTFAISIVQGGLFLTYFTALRGMSLAPVLSMKEGGFGWITDLTAPDPLWILPIYSAVTVALILEVGCQECLIN
;
A
#
# COMPACT_ATOMS: atom_id res chain seq x y z
N MET A 1 45.66 -41.65 36.16
CA MET A 1 44.39 -42.01 35.47
C MET A 1 44.08 -41.16 34.24
N LEU A 2 44.73 -39.99 34.05
CA LEU A 2 44.61 -39.17 32.84
C LEU A 2 45.00 -39.81 31.48
N PRO A 3 45.97 -40.75 31.36
CA PRO A 3 46.45 -41.17 30.03
C PRO A 3 45.50 -42.13 29.30
N LYS A 4 44.42 -42.62 29.94
CA LYS A 4 43.43 -43.50 29.30
C LYS A 4 42.27 -42.73 28.64
N ILE A 5 42.01 -41.49 29.03
CA ILE A 5 40.88 -40.69 28.52
C ILE A 5 41.21 -40.07 27.14
N LEU A 6 42.49 -39.83 26.85
CA LEU A 6 42.95 -39.29 25.56
C LEU A 6 42.91 -40.32 24.40
N GLY A 7 42.78 -41.62 24.71
CA GLY A 7 42.71 -42.69 23.71
C GLY A 7 41.28 -43.05 23.26
N GLU A 8 40.26 -42.49 23.90
CA GLU A 8 38.83 -42.71 23.60
C GLU A 8 38.21 -41.53 22.84
N ILE A 9 38.99 -40.47 22.61
CA ILE A 9 38.60 -39.37 21.75
C ILE A 9 38.73 -39.89 20.31
N GLY A 10 37.60 -40.27 19.70
CA GLY A 10 37.56 -40.60 18.28
C GLY A 10 38.22 -39.51 17.43
N PRO A 11 38.66 -39.83 16.20
CA PRO A 11 39.28 -38.84 15.32
C PRO A 11 38.39 -37.61 15.24
N ILE A 12 38.99 -36.43 15.46
CA ILE A 12 38.31 -35.15 15.29
C ILE A 12 37.68 -35.18 13.89
N PRO A 13 36.36 -34.95 13.75
CA PRO A 13 35.75 -34.87 12.44
C PRO A 13 36.53 -33.90 11.57
N GLU A 14 36.89 -34.30 10.36
CA GLU A 14 37.60 -33.43 9.44
C GLU A 14 36.80 -32.13 9.26
N PRO A 15 37.47 -30.96 9.22
CA PRO A 15 36.77 -29.71 8.96
C PRO A 15 35.96 -29.86 7.67
N PRO A 16 34.72 -29.32 7.60
CA PRO A 16 33.90 -29.43 6.39
C PRO A 16 34.72 -28.99 5.19
N VAL A 17 34.75 -29.82 4.14
CA VAL A 17 35.41 -29.48 2.88
C VAL A 17 34.86 -28.10 2.44
N PRO A 18 35.73 -27.13 2.09
CA PRO A 18 35.27 -25.86 1.56
C PRO A 18 34.31 -26.14 0.40
N LEU A 19 33.12 -25.53 0.44
CA LEU A 19 32.16 -25.64 -0.66
C LEU A 19 32.89 -25.36 -1.98
N THR A 20 32.72 -26.23 -2.97
CA THR A 20 33.21 -25.92 -4.31
C THR A 20 32.54 -24.62 -4.78
N PRO A 21 33.17 -23.82 -5.67
CA PRO A 21 32.57 -22.57 -6.14
C PRO A 21 31.15 -22.73 -6.68
N GLU A 22 30.84 -23.89 -7.26
CA GLU A 22 29.50 -24.27 -7.71
C GLU A 22 28.54 -24.50 -6.54
N GLN A 23 28.96 -25.26 -5.51
CA GLN A 23 28.15 -25.50 -4.33
C GLN A 23 27.94 -24.23 -3.50
N SER A 24 28.91 -23.32 -3.44
CA SER A 24 28.73 -22.02 -2.80
C SER A 24 27.75 -21.14 -3.58
N ALA A 25 27.79 -21.17 -4.92
CA ALA A 25 26.85 -20.42 -5.74
C ALA A 25 25.42 -20.99 -5.64
N GLU A 26 25.28 -22.31 -5.62
CA GLU A 26 23.99 -22.97 -5.40
C GLU A 26 23.46 -22.68 -3.98
N LEU A 27 24.33 -22.72 -2.97
CA LEU A 27 23.96 -22.37 -1.61
C LEU A 27 23.56 -20.90 -1.50
N ASP A 28 24.30 -19.96 -2.11
CA ASP A 28 23.95 -18.54 -2.13
C ASP A 28 22.63 -18.29 -2.87
N LEU A 29 22.32 -19.09 -3.90
CA LEU A 29 21.05 -19.04 -4.61
C LEU A 29 19.89 -19.58 -3.76
N ILE A 30 20.09 -20.69 -3.05
CA ILE A 30 19.09 -21.27 -2.13
C ILE A 30 18.90 -20.40 -0.89
N LEU A 31 19.98 -19.85 -0.34
CA LEU A 31 19.98 -19.02 0.85
C LEU A 31 19.45 -17.61 0.54
N GLY A 32 19.87 -17.05 -0.60
CA GLY A 32 19.45 -15.73 -1.08
C GLY A 32 18.05 -15.68 -1.70
N SER A 33 17.41 -16.83 -1.95
CA SER A 33 15.99 -16.91 -2.31
C SER A 33 15.07 -16.96 -1.09
N LYS A 34 15.55 -17.48 0.04
CA LYS A 34 14.76 -17.61 1.26
C LYS A 34 14.86 -16.37 2.15
N LEU A 35 13.75 -15.66 2.30
CA LEU A 35 13.64 -14.41 3.09
C LEU A 35 14.22 -14.51 4.50
N GLU A 36 14.01 -15.65 5.18
CA GLU A 36 14.46 -15.85 6.56
C GLU A 36 15.97 -15.67 6.73
N TYR A 37 16.77 -16.14 5.75
CA TYR A 37 18.23 -16.01 5.81
C TYR A 37 18.72 -14.61 5.46
N LEU A 38 17.91 -13.84 4.73
CA LEU A 38 18.19 -12.43 4.45
C LEU A 38 17.81 -11.51 5.63
N GLY A 39 17.27 -12.07 6.72
CA GLY A 39 16.76 -11.29 7.86
C GLY A 39 15.43 -10.61 7.56
N LEU A 40 14.71 -11.07 6.54
CA LEU A 40 13.41 -10.58 6.10
C LEU A 40 12.29 -11.54 6.54
N GLY A 41 11.04 -11.03 6.57
CA GLY A 41 9.88 -11.84 6.98
C GLY A 41 9.60 -11.83 8.49
N SER A 42 9.61 -10.67 9.14
CA SER A 42 9.18 -10.53 10.53
C SER A 42 7.64 -10.50 10.66
N TYR A 43 7.12 -10.67 11.89
CA TYR A 43 5.69 -10.45 12.20
C TYR A 43 5.24 -8.98 12.15
N SER A 44 6.11 -8.07 11.70
CA SER A 44 5.74 -6.68 11.44
C SER A 44 4.91 -6.57 10.15
N PRO A 45 4.07 -5.53 9.97
CA PRO A 45 3.27 -5.38 8.74
C PRO A 45 4.12 -5.45 7.46
N PRO A 46 5.32 -4.83 7.37
CA PRO A 46 6.17 -4.98 6.20
C PRO A 46 6.68 -6.41 6.02
N GLY A 47 7.03 -7.11 7.11
CA GLY A 47 7.48 -8.50 7.06
C GLY A 47 6.38 -9.46 6.62
N LEU A 48 5.12 -9.24 7.01
CA LEU A 48 3.98 -10.01 6.51
C LEU A 48 3.78 -9.81 5.00
N VAL A 49 3.95 -8.59 4.50
CA VAL A 49 3.93 -8.32 3.05
C VAL A 49 5.06 -9.04 2.34
N GLN A 50 6.27 -9.08 2.91
CA GLN A 50 7.40 -9.84 2.34
C GLN A 50 7.07 -11.33 2.24
N ILE A 51 6.55 -11.94 3.32
CA ILE A 51 6.14 -13.34 3.35
C ILE A 51 5.05 -13.60 2.30
N LEU A 52 4.03 -12.74 2.24
CA LEU A 52 2.93 -12.87 1.28
C LEU A 52 3.43 -12.73 -0.17
N LEU A 53 4.32 -11.78 -0.45
CA LEU A 53 4.92 -11.61 -1.78
C LEU A 53 5.72 -12.85 -2.18
N ASN A 54 6.54 -13.39 -1.29
CA ASN A 54 7.30 -14.61 -1.55
C ASN A 54 6.37 -15.81 -1.77
N TYR A 55 5.33 -15.93 -0.95
CA TYR A 55 4.29 -16.96 -1.13
C TYR A 55 3.61 -16.85 -2.50
N MET A 56 3.27 -15.64 -2.96
CA MET A 56 2.66 -15.41 -4.27
C MET A 56 3.64 -15.71 -5.41
N HIS A 57 4.91 -15.34 -5.25
CA HIS A 57 5.98 -15.61 -6.21
C HIS A 57 6.21 -17.13 -6.36
N GLU A 58 6.39 -17.84 -5.25
CA GLU A 58 6.67 -19.29 -5.22
C GLU A 58 5.45 -20.13 -5.60
N SER A 59 4.26 -19.83 -5.04
CA SER A 59 3.07 -20.67 -5.24
C SER A 59 2.48 -20.56 -6.64
N PHE A 60 2.57 -19.38 -7.26
CA PHE A 60 2.02 -19.13 -8.60
C PHE A 60 3.10 -19.06 -9.70
N ALA A 61 4.38 -19.25 -9.36
CA ALA A 61 5.51 -19.06 -10.27
C ALA A 61 5.45 -17.71 -11.02
N LEU A 62 4.93 -16.68 -10.36
CA LEU A 62 4.72 -15.36 -10.95
C LEU A 62 6.01 -14.56 -10.89
N PRO A 63 6.39 -13.81 -11.93
CA PRO A 63 7.49 -12.85 -11.81
C PRO A 63 7.18 -11.80 -10.72
N TRP A 64 8.21 -11.22 -10.11
CA TRP A 64 8.07 -10.34 -8.94
C TRP A 64 7.12 -9.17 -9.16
N TRP A 65 7.12 -8.55 -10.34
CA TRP A 65 6.18 -7.48 -10.68
C TRP A 65 4.72 -7.95 -10.59
N ALA A 66 4.41 -9.17 -11.04
CA ALA A 66 3.07 -9.74 -11.01
C ALA A 66 2.68 -10.15 -9.58
N ALA A 67 3.64 -10.66 -8.79
CA ALA A 67 3.42 -10.93 -7.37
C ALA A 67 3.09 -9.65 -6.58
N ILE A 68 3.77 -8.53 -6.86
CA ILE A 68 3.48 -7.22 -6.26
C ILE A 68 2.06 -6.78 -6.58
N VAL A 69 1.69 -6.82 -7.86
CA VAL A 69 0.35 -6.44 -8.32
C VAL A 69 -0.73 -7.34 -7.71
N ALA A 70 -0.52 -8.66 -7.71
CA ALA A 70 -1.48 -9.61 -7.16
C ALA A 70 -1.62 -9.47 -5.63
N CYS A 71 -0.53 -9.25 -4.92
CA CYS A 71 -0.52 -8.97 -3.49
C CYS A 71 -1.30 -7.68 -3.18
N MET A 72 -1.03 -6.60 -3.92
CA MET A 72 -1.74 -5.33 -3.79
C MET A 72 -3.25 -5.52 -3.96
N PHE A 73 -3.66 -6.24 -5.00
CA PHE A 73 -5.08 -6.51 -5.23
C PHE A 73 -5.70 -7.41 -4.15
N SER A 74 -4.95 -8.37 -3.63
CA SER A 74 -5.42 -9.24 -2.55
C SER A 74 -5.67 -8.43 -1.27
N ILE A 75 -4.72 -7.59 -0.85
CA ILE A 75 -4.89 -6.74 0.33
C ILE A 75 -6.01 -5.72 0.12
N ALA A 76 -6.08 -5.08 -1.05
CA ALA A 76 -7.15 -4.14 -1.37
C ALA A 76 -8.54 -4.79 -1.33
N PHE A 77 -8.67 -6.03 -1.80
CA PHE A 77 -9.92 -6.79 -1.73
C PHE A 77 -10.39 -7.02 -0.28
N PHE A 78 -9.47 -7.26 0.65
CA PHE A 78 -9.79 -7.47 2.07
C PHE A 78 -10.09 -6.18 2.82
N VAL A 79 -9.39 -5.08 2.51
CA VAL A 79 -9.55 -3.80 3.19
C VAL A 79 -10.80 -3.06 2.73
N ASP A 80 -11.05 -3.06 1.42
CA ASP A 80 -12.14 -2.34 0.79
C ASP A 80 -12.94 -3.27 -0.11
N PRO A 81 -14.00 -3.94 0.41
CA PRO A 81 -14.87 -4.78 -0.42
C PRO A 81 -15.55 -4.00 -1.56
N MET A 82 -15.56 -2.67 -1.48
CA MET A 82 -16.01 -1.79 -2.56
C MET A 82 -15.08 -1.83 -3.79
N PHE A 83 -13.77 -2.03 -3.59
CA PHE A 83 -12.79 -2.12 -4.68
C PHE A 83 -12.89 -3.44 -5.45
N SER A 84 -13.31 -4.51 -4.78
CA SER A 84 -13.58 -5.83 -5.38
C SER A 84 -14.61 -5.76 -6.50
N PHE A 85 -15.62 -4.90 -6.35
CA PHE A 85 -16.64 -4.68 -7.37
C PHE A 85 -16.07 -3.97 -8.61
N LEU A 86 -15.04 -3.13 -8.43
CA LEU A 86 -14.37 -2.44 -9.52
C LEU A 86 -13.44 -3.39 -10.30
N ILE A 87 -12.71 -4.28 -9.65
CA ILE A 87 -11.78 -5.21 -10.34
C ILE A 87 -12.56 -6.29 -11.11
N LEU A 88 -13.55 -6.93 -10.47
CA LEU A 88 -14.40 -7.93 -11.14
C LEU A 88 -15.27 -7.27 -12.22
N GLY A 89 -15.65 -6.01 -12.01
CA GLY A 89 -16.43 -5.21 -12.94
C GLY A 89 -15.65 -4.64 -14.12
N THR A 90 -14.37 -4.30 -14.01
CA THR A 90 -13.72 -3.53 -15.09
C THR A 90 -13.57 -4.32 -16.41
N THR A 91 -13.53 -5.65 -16.35
CA THR A 91 -13.40 -6.52 -17.54
C THR A 91 -14.74 -6.92 -18.17
N THR A 92 -15.85 -6.92 -17.42
CA THR A 92 -17.19 -7.32 -17.93
C THR A 92 -18.23 -6.18 -17.88
N MET A 93 -17.99 -5.16 -17.08
CA MET A 93 -19.00 -4.19 -16.63
C MET A 93 -18.84 -2.82 -17.28
N ARG A 94 -17.78 -2.54 -18.07
CA ARG A 94 -17.69 -1.31 -18.88
C ARG A 94 -18.83 -1.17 -19.91
N LEU A 95 -19.57 -2.25 -20.18
CA LEU A 95 -20.78 -2.28 -21.01
C LEU A 95 -22.11 -2.29 -20.21
N LEU A 96 -22.07 -2.39 -18.87
CA LEU A 96 -23.26 -2.41 -17.99
C LEU A 96 -23.28 -1.23 -16.97
N THR A 97 -22.40 -0.24 -17.15
CA THR A 97 -21.95 0.75 -16.15
C THR A 97 -22.93 1.87 -15.74
N SER A 98 -24.24 1.68 -15.79
CA SER A 98 -25.16 2.73 -15.27
C SER A 98 -25.27 2.77 -13.73
N PRO A 99 -25.37 1.65 -12.99
CA PRO A 99 -25.74 1.75 -11.57
C PRO A 99 -24.57 2.10 -10.64
N VAL A 100 -23.34 1.80 -11.03
CA VAL A 100 -22.18 1.88 -10.11
C VAL A 100 -21.53 3.25 -10.13
N VAL A 101 -21.46 3.87 -11.31
CA VAL A 101 -21.14 5.29 -11.42
C VAL A 101 -22.19 6.12 -10.68
N VAL A 102 -23.47 5.75 -10.75
CA VAL A 102 -24.54 6.44 -10.01
C VAL A 102 -24.38 6.30 -8.49
N TYR A 103 -24.01 5.13 -7.96
CA TYR A 103 -23.76 5.00 -6.52
C TYR A 103 -22.56 5.82 -6.06
N SER A 104 -21.46 5.79 -6.82
CA SER A 104 -20.26 6.59 -6.55
C SER A 104 -20.58 8.09 -6.59
N GLN A 105 -21.36 8.53 -7.59
CA GLN A 105 -21.80 9.92 -7.73
C GLN A 105 -22.75 10.35 -6.62
N ARG A 106 -23.63 9.47 -6.11
CA ARG A 106 -24.50 9.77 -4.96
C ARG A 106 -23.69 10.03 -3.69
N ASN A 107 -22.64 9.23 -3.45
CA ASN A 107 -21.75 9.44 -2.33
C ASN A 107 -20.95 10.74 -2.51
N ALA A 108 -20.43 11.01 -3.71
CA ALA A 108 -19.74 12.27 -4.01
C ALA A 108 -20.65 13.50 -3.84
N ALA A 109 -21.91 13.43 -4.29
CA ALA A 109 -22.90 14.48 -4.12
C ALA A 109 -23.22 14.74 -2.63
N ALA A 110 -23.42 13.67 -1.83
CA ALA A 110 -23.65 13.80 -0.39
C ALA A 110 -22.45 14.42 0.35
N MET A 111 -21.22 14.18 -0.14
CA MET A 111 -20.01 14.86 0.37
C MET A 111 -19.98 16.33 -0.06
N GLY A 112 -20.33 16.64 -1.32
CA GLY A 112 -20.43 18.00 -1.84
C GLY A 112 -21.45 18.88 -1.09
N ASP A 113 -22.62 18.33 -0.77
CA ASP A 113 -23.63 19.03 0.03
C ASP A 113 -23.13 19.33 1.45
N PHE A 114 -22.42 18.36 2.05
CA PHE A 114 -21.84 18.51 3.38
C PHE A 114 -20.71 19.55 3.42
N THR A 115 -19.82 19.58 2.43
CA THR A 115 -18.75 20.58 2.37
C THR A 115 -19.30 21.99 2.16
N LYS A 116 -20.34 22.15 1.32
CA LYS A 116 -21.05 23.43 1.15
C LYS A 116 -21.71 23.90 2.45
N GLY A 117 -22.40 23.03 3.18
CA GLY A 117 -22.99 23.38 4.48
C GLY A 117 -21.95 23.72 5.55
N MET A 118 -20.84 22.97 5.61
CA MET A 118 -19.70 23.28 6.46
C MET A 118 -19.07 24.64 6.15
N ALA A 119 -18.94 25.00 4.86
CA ALA A 119 -18.41 26.30 4.45
C ALA A 119 -19.27 27.46 4.98
N LYS A 120 -20.60 27.35 4.92
CA LYS A 120 -21.53 28.37 5.43
C LYS A 120 -21.46 28.55 6.95
N ILE A 121 -21.34 27.45 7.70
CA ILE A 121 -21.18 27.52 9.16
C ILE A 121 -19.82 28.14 9.52
N ASN A 122 -18.75 27.76 8.82
CA ASN A 122 -17.41 28.33 9.02
C ASN A 122 -17.34 29.83 8.70
N GLU A 123 -18.05 30.29 7.68
CA GLU A 123 -18.16 31.72 7.35
C GLU A 123 -18.84 32.50 8.49
N ARG A 124 -19.99 32.02 8.98
CA ARG A 124 -20.69 32.62 10.14
C ARG A 124 -19.81 32.63 11.38
N LEU A 125 -19.06 31.57 11.63
CA LEU A 125 -18.11 31.48 12.73
C LEU A 125 -16.97 32.50 12.57
N ALA A 126 -16.42 32.66 11.37
CA ALA A 126 -15.40 33.65 11.07
C ALA A 126 -15.92 35.08 11.29
N ASP A 127 -17.17 35.36 10.94
CA ASP A 127 -17.80 36.66 11.16
C ASP A 127 -18.12 36.94 12.63
N ALA A 128 -18.55 35.94 13.40
CA ALA A 128 -18.72 36.06 14.85
C ALA A 128 -17.38 36.35 15.56
N LYS A 129 -16.31 35.67 15.14
CA LYS A 129 -14.94 35.92 15.63
C LYS A 129 -14.46 37.34 15.33
N LYS A 130 -14.75 37.87 14.13
CA LYS A 130 -14.45 39.28 13.79
C LYS A 130 -15.19 40.26 14.69
N ARG A 131 -16.45 39.96 15.04
CA ARG A 131 -17.28 40.79 15.94
C ARG A 131 -16.89 40.66 17.42
N ARG A 132 -16.02 39.70 17.77
CA ARG A 132 -15.61 39.36 19.15
C ARG A 132 -16.77 39.03 20.09
N ASP A 133 -17.87 38.53 19.53
CA ASP A 133 -19.03 38.11 20.29
C ASP A 133 -18.88 36.62 20.67
N LYS A 134 -18.43 36.38 21.89
CA LYS A 134 -18.22 35.03 22.43
C LYS A 134 -19.51 34.23 22.52
N PHE A 135 -20.62 34.87 22.84
CA PHE A 135 -21.90 34.18 23.02
C PHE A 135 -22.42 33.65 21.67
N THR A 136 -22.34 34.49 20.63
CA THR A 136 -22.68 34.06 19.27
C THR A 136 -21.72 32.99 18.75
N GLU A 137 -20.42 33.08 19.09
CA GLU A 137 -19.44 32.04 18.75
C GLU A 137 -19.83 30.68 19.34
N GLU A 138 -20.16 30.62 20.64
CA GLU A 138 -20.58 29.40 21.33
C GLU A 138 -21.84 28.79 20.69
N LEU A 139 -22.83 29.61 20.35
CA LEU A 139 -24.06 29.14 19.70
C LEU A 139 -23.79 28.53 18.32
N ILE A 140 -22.91 29.15 17.52
CA ILE A 140 -22.51 28.62 16.21
C ILE A 140 -21.72 27.32 16.35
N MET A 141 -20.90 27.17 17.39
CA MET A 141 -20.19 25.92 17.66
C MET A 141 -21.14 24.77 18.02
N MET A 142 -22.24 25.06 18.73
CA MET A 142 -23.29 24.07 18.99
C MET A 142 -24.01 23.67 17.70
N GLU A 143 -24.37 24.64 16.85
CA GLU A 143 -24.96 24.39 15.52
C GLU A 143 -24.04 23.54 14.64
N LEU A 144 -22.72 23.78 14.70
CA LEU A 144 -21.72 22.98 14.01
C LEU A 144 -21.72 21.52 14.50
N GLN A 145 -21.73 21.29 15.82
CA GLN A 145 -21.78 19.93 16.38
C GLN A 145 -23.06 19.20 15.98
N GLU A 146 -24.21 19.88 16.03
CA GLU A 146 -25.48 19.32 15.57
C GLU A 146 -25.44 19.00 14.07
N TYR A 147 -24.89 19.89 13.25
CA TYR A 147 -24.73 19.66 11.81
C TYR A 147 -23.82 18.45 11.51
N LEU A 148 -22.72 18.30 12.25
CA LEU A 148 -21.81 17.15 12.12
C LEU A 148 -22.48 15.82 12.53
N GLN A 149 -23.33 15.84 13.56
CA GLN A 149 -24.03 14.62 14.03
C GLN A 149 -25.23 14.24 13.16
N ALA A 150 -25.99 15.23 12.67
CA ALA A 150 -27.18 15.03 11.85
C ALA A 150 -26.86 14.69 10.39
N SER A 151 -25.74 15.21 9.86
CA SER A 151 -25.39 15.04 8.45
C SER A 151 -24.84 13.65 8.17
N LYS A 152 -25.54 12.88 7.33
CA LYS A 152 -25.01 11.64 6.73
C LYS A 152 -23.66 11.87 6.03
N GLY A 153 -23.45 13.08 5.48
CA GLY A 153 -22.21 13.49 4.84
C GLY A 153 -21.01 13.52 5.79
N ALA A 154 -21.17 13.82 7.08
CA ALA A 154 -20.07 13.78 8.05
C ALA A 154 -19.56 12.34 8.25
N ARG A 155 -20.47 11.37 8.38
CA ARG A 155 -20.12 9.94 8.49
C ARG A 155 -19.40 9.45 7.23
N LEU A 156 -19.86 9.90 6.06
CA LEU A 156 -19.23 9.58 4.79
C LEU A 156 -17.84 10.22 4.67
N TYR A 157 -17.69 11.48 5.09
CA TYR A 157 -16.40 12.18 5.13
C TYR A 157 -15.39 11.47 6.04
N VAL A 158 -15.79 11.11 7.25
CA VAL A 158 -14.94 10.34 8.18
C VAL A 158 -14.56 8.99 7.58
N ARG A 159 -15.49 8.29 6.92
CA ARG A 159 -15.20 7.03 6.24
C ARG A 159 -14.20 7.22 5.09
N THR A 160 -14.37 8.23 4.24
CA THR A 160 -13.45 8.52 3.13
C THR A 160 -12.06 8.88 3.65
N PHE A 161 -11.98 9.70 4.71
CA PHE A 161 -10.70 10.03 5.34
C PHE A 161 -10.03 8.80 5.99
N ALA A 162 -10.80 7.94 6.66
CA ALA A 162 -10.28 6.70 7.22
C ALA A 162 -9.69 5.79 6.13
N ILE A 163 -10.36 5.67 4.98
CA ILE A 163 -9.84 4.93 3.81
C ILE A 163 -8.51 5.53 3.35
N SER A 164 -8.39 6.86 3.24
CA SER A 164 -7.12 7.51 2.87
C SER A 164 -5.98 7.24 3.85
N ILE A 165 -6.28 7.19 5.17
CA ILE A 165 -5.29 6.84 6.19
C ILE A 165 -4.84 5.40 6.04
N VAL A 166 -5.78 4.47 5.82
CA VAL A 166 -5.44 3.07 5.58
C VAL A 166 -4.61 2.93 4.30
N GLN A 167 -4.98 3.62 3.21
CA GLN A 167 -4.22 3.64 1.97
C GLN A 167 -2.78 4.13 2.17
N GLY A 168 -2.59 5.21 2.94
CA GLY A 168 -1.27 5.71 3.30
C GLY A 168 -0.46 4.73 4.14
N GLY A 169 -1.10 4.06 5.10
CA GLY A 169 -0.48 3.00 5.92
C GLY A 169 -0.06 1.78 5.09
N LEU A 170 -0.91 1.34 4.16
CA LEU A 170 -0.59 0.27 3.22
C LEU A 170 0.58 0.68 2.33
N PHE A 171 0.57 1.87 1.75
CA PHE A 171 1.67 2.38 0.93
C PHE A 171 3.01 2.36 1.68
N LEU A 172 3.04 2.86 2.92
CA LEU A 172 4.25 2.82 3.76
C LEU A 172 4.69 1.39 4.07
N THR A 173 3.74 0.49 4.29
CA THR A 173 4.01 -0.93 4.54
C THR A 173 4.65 -1.59 3.32
N TYR A 174 4.10 -1.39 2.12
CA TYR A 174 4.67 -1.89 0.87
C TYR A 174 6.03 -1.27 0.57
N PHE A 175 6.16 0.05 0.73
CA PHE A 175 7.41 0.76 0.49
C PHE A 175 8.53 0.23 1.39
N THR A 176 8.27 0.09 2.69
CA THR A 176 9.26 -0.45 3.63
C THR A 176 9.56 -1.93 3.39
N ALA A 177 8.55 -2.73 3.02
CA ALA A 177 8.72 -4.14 2.65
C ALA A 177 9.63 -4.30 1.43
N LEU A 178 9.31 -3.61 0.33
CA LEU A 178 10.06 -3.67 -0.93
C LEU A 178 11.46 -3.06 -0.78
N ARG A 179 11.59 -1.95 -0.04
CA ARG A 179 12.90 -1.37 0.28
C ARG A 179 13.76 -2.34 1.09
N GLY A 180 13.16 -3.08 2.03
CA GLY A 180 13.87 -4.14 2.74
C GLY A 180 14.39 -5.22 1.79
N MET A 181 13.57 -5.66 0.84
CA MET A 181 13.94 -6.69 -0.14
C MET A 181 14.98 -6.21 -1.16
N SER A 182 14.92 -4.94 -1.55
CA SER A 182 15.90 -4.34 -2.46
C SER A 182 17.27 -4.14 -1.79
N LEU A 183 17.29 -3.84 -0.48
CA LEU A 183 18.53 -3.65 0.28
C LEU A 183 19.24 -4.96 0.65
N ALA A 184 18.49 -6.07 0.78
CA ALA A 184 19.04 -7.40 1.05
C ALA A 184 19.17 -8.24 -0.24
N PRO A 185 19.55 -7.61 -1.36
CA PRO A 185 19.19 -7.94 -2.75
C PRO A 185 18.79 -9.40 -2.96
N VAL A 186 17.49 -9.68 -2.85
CA VAL A 186 16.94 -11.01 -3.17
C VAL A 186 17.31 -11.33 -4.62
N LEU A 187 18.09 -12.39 -4.83
CA LEU A 187 18.67 -12.69 -6.15
C LEU A 187 17.59 -12.82 -7.23
N SER A 188 16.44 -13.41 -6.88
CA SER A 188 15.30 -13.55 -7.79
C SER A 188 14.66 -12.21 -8.22
N MET A 189 14.82 -11.13 -7.45
CA MET A 189 14.31 -9.80 -7.83
C MET A 189 15.19 -9.11 -8.88
N LYS A 190 16.48 -9.47 -8.97
CA LYS A 190 17.39 -8.92 -9.97
C LYS A 190 17.12 -9.43 -11.38
N GLU A 191 16.56 -10.63 -11.49
CA GLU A 191 16.25 -11.28 -12.76
C GLU A 191 14.75 -11.21 -13.10
N GLY A 192 13.89 -10.90 -12.12
CA GLY A 192 12.43 -10.93 -12.22
C GLY A 192 11.77 -9.69 -12.82
N GLY A 193 12.49 -8.94 -13.66
CA GLY A 193 12.08 -7.66 -14.24
C GLY A 193 10.78 -7.65 -15.07
N PHE A 194 10.33 -6.44 -15.44
CA PHE A 194 9.19 -6.19 -16.32
C PHE A 194 9.56 -5.26 -17.47
N GLY A 195 9.42 -5.72 -18.71
CA GLY A 195 9.65 -4.90 -19.90
C GLY A 195 11.07 -4.35 -19.96
N TRP A 196 11.21 -3.03 -19.79
CA TRP A 196 12.51 -2.33 -19.78
C TRP A 196 13.21 -2.33 -18.41
N ILE A 197 12.51 -2.73 -17.35
CA ILE A 197 13.05 -2.82 -15.99
C ILE A 197 13.59 -4.24 -15.85
N THR A 198 14.89 -4.43 -15.99
CA THR A 198 15.52 -5.75 -15.82
C THR A 198 15.73 -6.10 -14.36
N ASP A 199 16.18 -5.12 -13.56
CA ASP A 199 16.45 -5.26 -12.13
C ASP A 199 15.43 -4.45 -11.30
N LEU A 200 14.55 -5.16 -10.57
CA LEU A 200 13.55 -4.53 -9.69
C LEU A 200 14.14 -3.96 -8.40
N THR A 201 15.41 -4.24 -8.11
CA THR A 201 16.11 -3.69 -6.93
C THR A 201 16.75 -2.33 -7.21
N ALA A 202 16.88 -1.97 -8.48
CA ALA A 202 17.40 -0.69 -8.93
C ALA A 202 16.27 0.30 -9.29
N PRO A 203 16.52 1.63 -9.22
CA PRO A 203 15.61 2.63 -9.76
C PRO A 203 15.33 2.41 -11.25
N ASP A 204 14.12 2.76 -11.72
CA ASP A 204 13.71 2.63 -13.13
C ASP A 204 14.73 3.33 -14.07
N PRO A 205 15.43 2.58 -14.94
CA PRO A 205 16.47 3.15 -15.80
C PRO A 205 15.99 4.26 -16.72
N LEU A 206 14.72 4.18 -17.17
CA LEU A 206 14.15 5.11 -18.16
C LEU A 206 13.24 6.17 -17.54
N TRP A 207 13.06 6.17 -16.22
CA TRP A 207 12.18 7.11 -15.50
C TRP A 207 10.72 7.11 -16.02
N ILE A 208 10.30 6.05 -16.71
CA ILE A 208 8.97 5.96 -17.32
C ILE A 208 7.90 5.83 -16.24
N LEU A 209 8.12 4.99 -15.23
CA LEU A 209 7.19 4.80 -14.12
C LEU A 209 6.92 6.09 -13.32
N PRO A 210 7.92 6.86 -12.85
CA PRO A 210 7.67 8.09 -12.13
C PRO A 210 6.98 9.15 -13.00
N ILE A 211 7.32 9.25 -14.29
CA ILE A 211 6.64 10.14 -15.24
C ILE A 211 5.17 9.72 -15.40
N TYR A 212 4.92 8.43 -15.63
CA TYR A 212 3.56 7.90 -15.76
C TYR A 212 2.72 8.17 -14.51
N SER A 213 3.30 7.95 -13.33
CA SER A 213 2.65 8.25 -12.05
C SER A 213 2.35 9.75 -11.92
N ALA A 214 3.28 10.63 -12.28
CA ALA A 214 3.09 12.08 -12.21
C ALA A 214 1.99 12.55 -13.17
N VAL A 215 1.99 12.05 -14.41
CA VAL A 215 0.94 12.34 -15.40
C VAL A 215 -0.42 11.85 -14.91
N THR A 216 -0.48 10.65 -14.31
CA THR A 216 -1.72 10.11 -13.75
C THR A 216 -2.29 11.02 -12.65
N VAL A 217 -1.43 11.49 -11.72
CA VAL A 217 -1.84 12.43 -10.68
C VAL A 217 -2.28 13.77 -11.29
N ALA A 218 -1.55 14.30 -12.28
CA ALA A 218 -1.91 15.53 -12.96
C ALA A 218 -3.30 15.44 -13.61
N LEU A 219 -3.58 14.36 -14.33
CA LEU A 219 -4.88 14.11 -14.94
C LEU A 219 -6.00 14.00 -13.91
N ILE A 220 -5.79 13.31 -12.79
CA ILE A 220 -6.78 13.22 -11.70
C ILE A 220 -7.08 14.60 -11.12
N LEU A 221 -6.07 15.45 -10.93
CA LEU A 221 -6.24 16.81 -10.42
C LEU A 221 -6.97 17.72 -11.42
N GLU A 222 -6.66 17.63 -12.71
CA GLU A 222 -7.34 18.40 -13.76
C GLU A 222 -8.83 18.04 -13.86
N VAL A 223 -9.15 16.74 -13.83
CA VAL A 223 -10.54 16.26 -13.82
C VAL A 223 -11.27 16.73 -12.56
N GLY A 224 -10.64 16.61 -11.38
CA GLY A 224 -11.22 17.10 -10.13
C GLY A 224 -11.43 18.62 -10.09
N CYS A 225 -10.55 19.39 -10.74
CA CYS A 225 -10.69 20.85 -10.84
C CYS A 225 -11.89 21.24 -11.72
N GLN A 226 -12.14 20.51 -12.80
CA GLN A 226 -13.30 20.74 -13.66
C GLN A 226 -14.62 20.51 -12.91
N GLU A 227 -14.70 19.49 -12.04
CA GLU A 227 -15.89 19.24 -11.22
C GLU A 227 -16.18 20.39 -10.23
N CYS A 228 -15.14 21.06 -9.72
CA CYS A 228 -15.26 22.23 -8.85
C CYS A 228 -15.72 23.49 -9.59
N LEU A 229 -15.38 23.64 -10.87
CA LEU A 229 -15.77 24.82 -11.68
C LEU A 229 -17.22 24.75 -12.18
N ILE A 230 -17.81 23.56 -12.23
CA ILE A 230 -19.17 23.33 -12.75
C ILE A 230 -20.25 23.44 -11.64
N ASN A 231 -19.87 23.46 -10.35
CA ASN A 231 -20.78 23.39 -9.18
C ASN A 231 -20.75 24.61 -8.25
#